data_AF-A0A3N9RQ80-F1
#
_entry.id   AF-A0A3N9RQ80-F1
#
_cell.length_a   1.000
_cell.length_b   1.000
_cell.length_c   1.000
_cell.angle_alpha   90.00
_cell.angle_beta   90.00
_cell.angle_gamma   90.00
#
_symmetry.space_group_name_H-M   'P 1'
#
loop_
_entity.id
_entity.type
_entity.pdbx_description
1 polymer ?
#
loop_
_entity_poly.entity_id
_entity_poly.type
_entity_poly.pdbx_seq_one_letter_code
_entity_poly.pdbx_strand_id
1 'polypeptide(L)'
;MKSRFRSLPDRHCVDRCVILSHDDQSCTVSIDLDVRMPLGLRVHHGERDAAIRMLMARSNGTFVKSRKSCVFDPNSRQAAEDLVDAIRKRLFRIACKPVSQRQVEDILCITSRERTRWAKDGRLALSGASRIRKGVTEITLWTYPCDAIERLAANPSEIRRWRKEDEATTSIGLAGIFV
;
A
#
# COMPACT_ATOMS: atom_id res chain seq x y z
N MET A 1 -26.56 -7.36 3.91
CA MET A 1 -25.42 -6.91 3.08
C MET A 1 -24.38 -6.25 3.98
N LYS A 2 -23.31 -6.95 4.38
CA LYS A 2 -22.22 -6.34 5.18
C LYS A 2 -21.39 -5.46 4.25
N SER A 3 -21.57 -4.15 4.38
CA SER A 3 -20.69 -3.14 3.81
C SER A 3 -19.26 -3.46 4.26
N ARG A 4 -18.44 -4.02 3.36
CA ARG A 4 -16.99 -4.10 3.56
C ARG A 4 -16.49 -2.67 3.50
N PHE A 5 -16.29 -2.06 4.67
CA PHE A 5 -15.51 -0.84 4.78
C PHE A 5 -14.15 -1.12 4.14
N ARG A 6 -14.01 -0.75 2.86
CA ARG A 6 -12.71 -0.53 2.24
C ARG A 6 -12.18 0.72 2.92
N SER A 7 -11.45 0.53 4.01
CA SER A 7 -10.71 1.63 4.60
C SER A 7 -9.66 2.01 3.57
N LEU A 8 -9.83 3.21 3.02
CA LEU A 8 -8.96 3.76 1.99
C LEU A 8 -7.77 4.40 2.70
N PRO A 9 -6.57 4.36 2.10
CA PRO A 9 -5.45 5.13 2.62
C PRO A 9 -5.83 6.61 2.68
N ASP A 10 -5.33 7.31 3.70
CA ASP A 10 -5.49 8.75 3.79
C ASP A 10 -4.90 9.40 2.53
N ARG A 11 -5.74 10.12 1.79
CA ARG A 11 -5.37 10.78 0.55
C ARG A 11 -4.25 11.81 0.80
N HIS A 12 -4.22 12.42 1.98
CA HIS A 12 -3.20 13.38 2.36
C HIS A 12 -1.80 12.75 2.42
N CYS A 13 -1.66 11.49 2.85
CA CYS A 13 -0.37 10.80 2.86
C CYS A 13 0.19 10.57 1.45
N VAL A 14 -0.69 10.35 0.46
CA VAL A 14 -0.28 10.21 -0.95
C VAL A 14 0.04 11.57 -1.56
N ASP A 15 -0.77 12.60 -1.28
CA ASP A 15 -0.60 13.92 -1.88
C ASP A 15 0.72 14.58 -1.46
N ARG A 16 1.19 14.30 -0.24
CA ARG A 16 2.51 14.69 0.27
C ARG A 16 3.69 14.13 -0.52
N CYS A 17 3.51 13.02 -1.26
CA CYS A 17 4.58 12.44 -2.07
C CYS A 17 4.86 13.26 -3.35
N VAL A 18 4.01 14.24 -3.67
CA VAL A 18 4.12 15.07 -4.87
C VAL A 18 4.09 16.54 -4.45
N ILE A 19 5.22 17.21 -4.63
CA ILE A 19 5.43 18.60 -4.24
C ILE A 19 5.40 19.46 -5.49
N LEU A 20 4.57 20.50 -5.46
CA LEU A 20 4.58 21.58 -6.43
C LEU A 20 5.14 22.82 -5.74
N SER A 21 6.26 23.32 -6.25
CA SER A 21 6.86 24.58 -5.84
C SER A 21 6.84 25.54 -7.02
N HIS A 22 6.53 26.81 -6.77
CA HIS A 22 6.57 27.86 -7.77
C HIS A 22 7.45 28.99 -7.24
N ASP A 23 8.28 29.53 -8.11
CA ASP A 23 8.98 30.79 -7.93
C ASP A 23 8.62 31.73 -9.10
N ASP A 24 9.11 32.97 -9.07
CA ASP A 24 8.81 33.97 -10.11
C ASP A 24 9.34 33.58 -11.50
N GLN A 25 10.22 32.57 -11.58
CA GLN A 25 10.94 32.19 -12.80
C GLN A 25 10.61 30.78 -13.29
N SER A 26 9.93 29.95 -12.50
CA SER A 26 9.71 28.54 -12.80
C SER A 26 8.65 27.87 -11.91
N CYS A 27 8.05 26.81 -12.43
CA CYS A 27 7.23 25.88 -11.66
C CYS A 27 7.94 24.53 -11.58
N THR A 28 8.29 24.07 -10.38
CA THR A 28 8.98 22.79 -10.18
C THR A 28 8.05 21.77 -9.55
N VAL A 29 7.93 20.61 -10.22
CA VAL A 29 7.25 19.42 -9.69
C VAL A 29 8.31 18.43 -9.23
N SER A 30 8.24 18.01 -7.97
CA SER A 30 9.15 17.02 -7.40
C SER A 30 8.41 15.89 -6.69
N ILE A 31 8.99 14.69 -6.77
CA ILE A 31 8.49 13.51 -6.07
C ILE A 31 9.37 13.24 -4.86
N ASP A 32 8.76 13.28 -3.68
CA ASP A 32 9.37 12.85 -2.44
C ASP A 32 8.80 11.49 -2.03
N LEU A 33 9.67 10.48 -2.00
CA LEU A 33 9.32 9.10 -1.64
C LEU A 33 10.03 8.78 -0.33
N ASP A 34 9.59 9.44 0.75
CA ASP A 34 10.13 9.28 2.09
C ASP A 34 9.59 8.03 2.83
N VAL A 35 10.06 7.80 4.06
CA VAL A 35 9.62 6.67 4.90
C VAL A 35 8.15 6.81 5.34
N ARG A 36 7.54 7.99 5.22
CA ARG A 36 6.15 8.27 5.63
C ARG A 36 5.13 7.95 4.55
N MET A 37 5.56 7.49 3.37
CA MET A 37 4.66 7.06 2.32
C MET A 37 3.80 5.86 2.79
N PRO A 38 2.53 5.78 2.37
CA PRO A 38 1.64 4.69 2.78
C PRO A 38 2.16 3.33 2.30
N LEU A 39 1.86 2.29 3.08
CA LEU A 39 2.33 0.92 2.85
C LEU A 39 2.09 0.44 1.40
N GLY A 40 0.94 0.78 0.82
CA GLY A 40 0.62 0.41 -0.55
C GLY A 40 1.64 0.92 -1.59
N LEU A 41 2.17 2.14 -1.41
CA LEU A 41 3.21 2.68 -2.30
C LEU A 41 4.58 2.05 -2.06
N ARG A 42 4.85 1.55 -0.85
CA ARG A 42 6.09 0.82 -0.51
C ARG A 42 6.08 -0.58 -1.12
N VAL A 43 4.96 -1.27 -0.96
CA VAL A 43 4.77 -2.63 -1.43
C VAL A 43 4.74 -2.69 -2.96
N HIS A 44 4.02 -1.77 -3.59
CA HIS A 44 3.87 -1.72 -5.06
C HIS A 44 4.90 -0.78 -5.73
N HIS A 45 6.14 -0.74 -5.21
CA HIS A 45 7.20 0.18 -5.66
C HIS A 45 7.49 0.09 -7.17
N GLY A 46 7.45 -1.10 -7.76
CA GLY A 46 7.69 -1.27 -9.20
C GLY A 46 6.64 -0.57 -10.07
N GLU A 47 5.36 -0.69 -9.74
CA GLU A 47 4.29 0.01 -10.46
C GLU A 47 4.29 1.51 -10.16
N ARG A 48 4.57 1.90 -8.91
CA ARG A 48 4.74 3.29 -8.50
C ARG A 48 5.81 3.98 -9.36
N ASP A 49 7.00 3.38 -9.42
CA ASP A 49 8.14 3.97 -10.12
C ASP A 49 7.92 3.99 -11.64
N ALA A 50 7.27 2.96 -12.19
CA ALA A 50 6.86 2.94 -13.60
C ALA A 50 5.82 4.03 -13.92
N ALA A 51 4.82 4.21 -13.05
CA ALA A 51 3.79 5.22 -13.20
C ALA A 51 4.36 6.65 -13.14
N ILE A 52 5.21 6.94 -12.15
CA ILE A 52 5.91 8.23 -12.04
C ILE A 52 6.73 8.49 -13.30
N ARG A 53 7.55 7.53 -13.72
CA ARG A 53 8.39 7.66 -14.91
C ARG A 53 7.56 7.94 -16.16
N MET A 54 6.45 7.22 -16.36
CA MET A 54 5.58 7.39 -17.51
C MET A 54 4.91 8.77 -17.53
N LEU A 55 4.37 9.23 -16.40
CA LEU A 55 3.68 10.52 -16.32
C LEU A 55 4.66 11.68 -16.48
N MET A 56 5.82 11.60 -15.82
CA MET A 56 6.88 12.59 -15.96
C MET A 56 7.40 12.66 -17.41
N ALA A 57 7.64 11.52 -18.06
CA ALA A 57 8.14 11.48 -19.44
C ALA A 57 7.15 12.02 -20.48
N ARG A 58 5.84 12.02 -20.16
CA ARG A 58 4.79 12.61 -20.99
C ARG A 58 4.58 14.10 -20.75
N SER A 59 5.25 14.66 -19.73
CA SER A 59 5.13 16.08 -19.41
C SER A 59 6.06 16.91 -20.29
N ASN A 60 5.68 18.17 -20.51
CA ASN A 60 6.51 19.16 -21.22
C ASN A 60 7.60 19.77 -20.31
N GLY A 61 7.79 19.22 -19.10
CA GLY A 61 8.77 19.73 -18.14
C GLY A 61 10.20 19.27 -18.47
N THR A 62 11.17 20.12 -18.18
CA THR A 62 12.60 19.81 -18.28
C THR A 62 13.07 19.09 -17.01
N PHE A 63 13.66 17.91 -17.15
CA PHE A 63 14.11 17.10 -16.01
C PHE A 63 15.35 17.70 -15.33
N VAL A 64 15.37 17.72 -13.99
CA VAL A 64 16.49 18.28 -13.21
C VAL A 64 17.02 17.26 -12.20
N LYS A 65 18.35 17.05 -12.21
CA LYS A 65 19.20 16.30 -11.24
C LYS A 65 18.86 14.81 -11.00
N SER A 66 17.58 14.41 -11.08
CA SER A 66 17.09 13.05 -10.99
C SER A 66 15.77 12.96 -11.77
N ARG A 67 15.41 11.79 -12.32
CA ARG A 67 14.12 11.58 -13.01
C ARG A 67 12.88 11.71 -12.09
N LYS A 68 13.03 12.32 -10.92
CA LYS A 68 12.00 12.57 -9.90
C LYS A 68 11.62 14.05 -9.79
N SER A 69 12.25 14.93 -10.56
CA SER A 69 11.89 16.34 -10.60
C SER A 69 11.89 16.86 -12.03
N CYS A 70 10.88 17.66 -12.37
CA CYS A 70 10.82 18.39 -13.63
C CYS A 70 10.43 19.85 -13.38
N VAL A 71 10.97 20.72 -14.23
CA VAL A 71 10.79 22.17 -14.17
C VAL A 71 10.02 22.61 -15.40
N PHE A 72 9.04 23.46 -15.18
CA PHE A 72 8.19 24.07 -16.18
C PHE A 72 8.48 25.56 -16.25
N ASP A 73 8.30 26.12 -17.45
CA ASP A 73 8.22 27.56 -17.64
C ASP A 73 7.07 28.16 -16.81
N PRO A 74 7.21 29.38 -16.26
CA PRO A 74 6.17 30.00 -15.44
C PRO A 74 4.83 30.16 -16.18
N ASN A 75 4.84 30.32 -17.51
CA ASN A 75 3.61 30.38 -18.31
C ASN A 75 2.93 29.01 -18.48
N SER A 76 3.63 27.92 -18.15
CA SER A 76 3.14 26.55 -18.22
C SER A 76 2.66 26.01 -16.87
N ARG A 77 2.29 26.90 -15.94
CA ARG A 77 1.83 26.55 -14.59
C ARG A 77 0.68 25.54 -14.59
N GLN A 78 -0.33 25.74 -15.44
CA GLN A 78 -1.47 24.80 -15.54
C GLN A 78 -1.01 23.38 -15.89
N ALA A 79 -0.02 23.24 -16.79
CA ALA A 79 0.51 21.93 -17.15
C ALA A 79 1.26 21.26 -15.99
N ALA A 80 1.92 22.04 -15.12
CA ALA A 80 2.57 21.53 -13.91
C ALA A 80 1.52 21.06 -12.88
N GLU A 81 0.44 21.82 -12.69
CA GLU A 81 -0.69 21.46 -11.82
C GLU A 81 -1.40 20.19 -12.32
N ASP A 82 -1.67 20.09 -13.62
CA ASP A 82 -2.29 18.91 -14.24
C ASP A 82 -1.42 17.65 -14.07
N LEU A 83 -0.10 17.79 -14.20
CA LEU A 83 0.84 16.69 -13.96
C LEU A 83 0.79 16.23 -12.50
N VAL A 84 0.84 17.17 -11.54
CA VAL A 84 0.76 16.87 -10.11
C VAL A 84 -0.51 16.10 -9.80
N ASP A 85 -1.64 16.56 -10.33
CA ASP A 85 -2.94 15.94 -10.16
C ASP A 85 -2.99 14.53 -10.77
N ALA A 86 -2.43 14.34 -11.96
CA ALA A 86 -2.34 13.04 -12.61
C ALA A 86 -1.48 12.06 -11.81
N ILE A 87 -0.34 12.50 -11.28
CA ILE A 87 0.55 11.68 -10.45
C ILE A 87 -0.16 11.33 -9.14
N ARG A 88 -0.73 12.29 -8.41
CA ARG A 88 -1.45 12.04 -7.15
C ARG A 88 -2.59 11.04 -7.33
N LYS A 89 -3.44 11.24 -8.35
CA LYS A 89 -4.52 10.30 -8.71
C LYS A 89 -3.96 8.91 -9.01
N ARG A 90 -2.86 8.80 -9.75
CA ARG A 90 -2.26 7.51 -10.10
C ARG A 90 -1.67 6.80 -8.89
N LEU A 91 -0.93 7.53 -8.05
CA LEU A 91 -0.33 7.02 -6.82
C LEU A 91 -1.41 6.57 -5.84
N PHE A 92 -2.50 7.32 -5.69
CA PHE A 92 -3.60 6.93 -4.81
C PHE A 92 -4.20 5.58 -5.22
N ARG A 93 -4.44 5.36 -6.52
CA ARG A 93 -4.91 4.06 -7.02
C ARG A 93 -3.93 2.92 -6.72
N ILE A 94 -2.63 3.18 -6.76
CA ILE A 94 -1.60 2.18 -6.44
C ILE A 94 -1.58 1.91 -4.94
N ALA A 95 -1.68 2.94 -4.11
CA ALA A 95 -1.76 2.81 -2.65
C ALA A 95 -2.96 1.96 -2.19
N CYS A 96 -4.08 2.05 -2.91
CA CYS A 96 -5.29 1.28 -2.64
C CYS A 96 -5.23 -0.19 -3.09
N LYS A 97 -4.20 -0.61 -3.82
CA LYS A 97 -4.10 -2.00 -4.29
C LYS A 97 -3.89 -2.94 -3.10
N PRO A 98 -4.63 -4.05 -3.02
CA PRO A 98 -4.50 -4.95 -1.89
C PRO A 98 -3.14 -5.64 -1.89
N VAL A 99 -2.75 -6.15 -0.72
CA VAL A 99 -1.51 -6.92 -0.55
C VAL A 99 -1.77 -8.42 -0.61
N SER A 100 -0.79 -9.16 -1.11
CA SER A 100 -0.81 -10.62 -1.22
C SER A 100 -0.49 -11.32 0.11
N GLN A 101 -0.79 -12.61 0.20
CA GLN A 101 -0.50 -13.44 1.37
C GLN A 101 0.97 -13.37 1.81
N ARG A 102 1.90 -13.53 0.85
CA ARG A 102 3.33 -13.49 1.12
C ARG A 102 3.78 -12.12 1.62
N GLN A 103 3.27 -11.05 1.00
CA GLN A 103 3.56 -9.69 1.46
C GLN A 103 3.08 -9.48 2.91
N VAL A 104 1.91 -10.00 3.28
CA VAL A 104 1.43 -9.89 4.67
C VAL A 104 2.34 -10.63 5.64
N GLU A 105 2.77 -11.84 5.29
CA GLU A 105 3.70 -12.65 6.10
C GLU A 105 5.02 -11.91 6.33
N ASP A 106 5.58 -11.34 5.26
CA ASP A 106 6.83 -10.57 5.30
C ASP A 106 6.67 -9.26 6.10
N ILE A 107 5.58 -8.51 5.89
CA ILE A 107 5.34 -7.20 6.52
C ILE A 107 5.07 -7.34 8.02
N LEU A 108 4.29 -8.34 8.42
CA LEU A 108 3.91 -8.53 9.83
C LEU A 108 4.87 -9.45 10.60
N CYS A 109 5.82 -10.07 9.91
CA CYS A 109 6.71 -11.10 10.47
C CYS A 109 5.91 -12.26 11.11
N ILE A 110 4.96 -12.81 10.33
CA ILE A 110 4.06 -13.89 10.76
C ILE A 110 4.18 -15.08 9.83
N THR A 111 3.87 -16.27 10.34
CA THR A 111 3.89 -17.49 9.54
C THR A 111 2.61 -17.66 8.71
N SER A 112 2.65 -18.48 7.67
CA SER A 112 1.45 -18.83 6.90
C SER A 112 0.36 -19.50 7.74
N ARG A 113 0.75 -20.23 8.81
CA ARG A 113 -0.18 -20.85 9.75
C ARG A 113 -0.90 -19.81 10.60
N GLU A 114 -0.15 -18.86 11.14
CA GLU A 114 -0.72 -17.71 11.89
C GLU A 114 -1.65 -16.90 11.00
N ARG A 115 -1.21 -16.52 9.80
CA ARG A 115 -2.04 -15.81 8.82
C ARG A 115 -3.34 -16.55 8.53
N THR A 116 -3.29 -17.85 8.29
CA THR A 116 -4.49 -18.66 7.98
C THR A 116 -5.43 -18.75 9.17
N ARG A 117 -4.90 -18.96 10.38
CA ARG A 117 -5.68 -18.99 11.62
C ARG A 117 -6.38 -17.65 11.84
N TRP A 118 -5.62 -16.55 11.85
CA TRP A 118 -6.13 -15.21 12.13
C TRP A 118 -7.06 -14.68 11.03
N ALA A 119 -6.88 -15.13 9.78
CA ALA A 119 -7.84 -14.84 8.73
C ALA A 119 -9.16 -15.59 8.92
N LYS A 120 -9.12 -16.83 9.42
CA LYS A 120 -10.30 -17.68 9.65
C LYS A 120 -11.13 -17.20 10.84
N ASP A 121 -10.48 -16.78 11.93
CA ASP A 121 -11.15 -16.26 13.12
C ASP A 121 -11.55 -14.78 13.03
N GLY A 122 -11.08 -14.08 11.99
CA GLY A 122 -11.46 -12.70 11.69
C GLY A 122 -10.56 -11.63 12.30
N ARG A 123 -9.52 -12.01 13.06
CA ARG A 123 -8.50 -11.07 13.58
C ARG A 123 -7.76 -10.36 12.44
N LEU A 124 -7.44 -11.08 11.37
CA LEU A 124 -6.77 -10.54 10.19
C LEU A 124 -7.80 -10.25 9.08
N ALA A 125 -8.01 -8.96 8.79
CA ALA A 125 -9.02 -8.51 7.83
C ALA A 125 -8.74 -8.96 6.39
N LEU A 126 -9.74 -9.51 5.71
CA LEU A 126 -9.68 -9.91 4.30
C LEU A 126 -10.36 -8.87 3.39
N SER A 127 -9.67 -8.42 2.35
CA SER A 127 -10.27 -7.55 1.31
C SER A 127 -11.08 -8.34 0.28
N GLY A 128 -10.72 -9.60 0.05
CA GLY A 128 -11.30 -10.45 -0.97
C GLY A 128 -10.27 -11.44 -1.51
N ALA A 129 -10.48 -11.93 -2.73
CA ALA A 129 -9.54 -12.82 -3.38
C ALA A 129 -9.16 -12.31 -4.78
N SER A 130 -7.89 -12.44 -5.13
CA SER A 130 -7.37 -12.23 -6.48
C SER A 130 -7.30 -13.57 -7.20
N ARG A 131 -7.68 -13.58 -8.48
CA ARG A 131 -7.60 -14.77 -9.32
C ARG A 131 -6.41 -14.62 -10.25
N ILE A 132 -5.49 -15.59 -10.20
CA ILE A 132 -4.34 -15.67 -11.09
C ILE A 132 -4.58 -16.85 -12.03
N ARG A 133 -4.55 -16.60 -13.33
CA ARG A 133 -4.62 -17.64 -14.36
C ARG A 133 -3.22 -17.96 -14.86
N LYS A 134 -2.87 -19.25 -14.88
CA LYS A 134 -1.68 -19.78 -15.54
C LYS A 134 -2.14 -20.86 -16.52
N GLY A 135 -2.33 -20.47 -17.78
CA GLY A 135 -2.98 -21.31 -18.79
C GLY A 135 -4.43 -21.63 -18.40
N VAL A 136 -4.75 -22.91 -18.28
CA VAL A 136 -6.08 -23.41 -17.90
C VAL A 136 -6.28 -23.38 -16.38
N THR A 137 -5.21 -23.30 -15.58
CA THR A 137 -5.29 -23.32 -14.12
C THR A 137 -5.61 -21.94 -13.57
N GLU A 138 -6.72 -21.81 -12.85
CA GLU A 138 -7.09 -20.60 -12.10
C GLU A 138 -6.86 -20.82 -10.60
N ILE A 139 -6.01 -19.98 -10.01
CA ILE A 139 -5.69 -20.01 -8.58
C ILE A 139 -6.33 -18.79 -7.93
N THR A 140 -7.16 -19.02 -6.92
CA THR A 140 -7.77 -17.96 -6.11
C THR A 140 -6.94 -17.73 -4.85
N LEU A 141 -6.35 -16.54 -4.72
CA LEU A 141 -5.54 -16.15 -3.56
C LEU A 141 -6.23 -15.07 -2.76
N TRP A 142 -6.37 -15.28 -1.45
CA TRP A 142 -6.80 -14.23 -0.53
C TRP A 142 -5.90 -12.99 -0.59
N THR A 143 -6.52 -11.84 -0.44
CA THR A 143 -5.87 -10.51 -0.47
C THR A 143 -6.31 -9.70 0.73
N TYR A 144 -5.44 -8.78 1.16
CA TYR A 144 -5.60 -8.04 2.41
C TYR A 144 -5.56 -6.52 2.17
N PRO A 145 -6.25 -5.73 3.01
CA PRO A 145 -6.29 -4.28 2.86
C PRO A 145 -4.95 -3.67 3.27
N CYS A 146 -4.35 -2.80 2.45
CA CYS A 146 -3.09 -2.12 2.78
C CYS A 146 -3.16 -1.41 4.13
N ASP A 147 -4.21 -0.65 4.36
CA ASP A 147 -4.43 0.16 5.55
C ASP A 147 -4.56 -0.69 6.83
N ALA A 148 -5.22 -1.85 6.75
CA ALA A 148 -5.38 -2.75 7.88
C ALA A 148 -4.04 -3.40 8.24
N ILE A 149 -3.27 -3.80 7.24
CA ILE A 149 -1.93 -4.35 7.42
C ILE A 149 -0.97 -3.27 7.93
N GLU A 150 -1.07 -2.04 7.44
CA GLU A 150 -0.28 -0.90 7.91
C GLU A 150 -0.54 -0.58 9.38
N ARG A 151 -1.80 -0.58 9.81
CA ARG A 151 -2.17 -0.43 11.23
C ARG A 151 -1.59 -1.55 12.09
N LEU A 152 -1.63 -2.80 11.62
CA LEU A 152 -1.06 -3.94 12.36
C LEU A 152 0.47 -3.87 12.42
N ALA A 153 1.12 -3.48 11.32
CA ALA A 153 2.58 -3.29 11.27
C ALA A 153 3.05 -2.20 12.23
N ALA A 154 2.24 -1.14 12.40
CA ALA A 154 2.49 -0.08 13.39
C ALA A 154 2.26 -0.53 14.84
N ASN A 155 1.55 -1.65 15.07
CA ASN A 155 1.20 -2.15 16.40
C ASN A 155 1.65 -3.61 16.64
N PRO A 156 2.97 -3.90 16.73
CA PRO A 156 3.46 -5.27 16.96
C PRO A 156 2.97 -5.92 18.28
N SER A 157 2.51 -5.11 19.24
CA SER A 157 1.89 -5.58 20.48
C SER A 157 0.61 -6.38 20.24
N GLU A 158 -0.17 -6.05 19.20
CA GLU A 158 -1.39 -6.76 18.86
C GLU A 158 -1.09 -8.18 18.36
N ILE A 159 -0.09 -8.33 17.50
CA ILE A 159 0.40 -9.64 17.04
C ILE A 159 0.91 -10.49 18.23
N ARG A 160 1.66 -9.87 19.15
CA ARG A 160 2.12 -10.56 20.37
C ARG A 160 0.95 -11.00 21.26
N ARG A 161 -0.10 -10.19 21.38
CA ARG A 161 -1.31 -10.54 22.12
C ARG A 161 -2.01 -11.75 21.50
N TRP A 162 -2.20 -11.75 20.18
CA TRP A 162 -2.84 -12.87 19.48
C TRP A 162 -2.08 -14.19 19.64
N ARG A 163 -0.74 -14.16 19.63
CA ARG A 163 0.08 -15.35 19.91
C ARG A 163 -0.15 -15.89 21.32
N LYS A 164 -0.21 -15.01 22.33
CA LYS A 164 -0.50 -15.41 23.72
C LYS A 164 -1.91 -16.02 23.86
N GLU A 165 -2.91 -15.44 23.19
CA GLU A 165 -4.27 -15.98 23.14
C GLU A 165 -4.31 -17.39 22.50
N ASP A 166 -3.51 -17.60 21.44
CA ASP A 166 -3.39 -18.90 20.77
C ASP A 166 -2.74 -19.96 21.68
N GLU A 167 -1.69 -19.58 22.42
CA GLU A 167 -1.02 -20.44 23.40
C GLU A 167 -1.95 -20.84 24.56
N ALA A 168 -2.69 -19.88 25.12
CA ALA A 168 -3.67 -20.13 26.18
C ALA A 168 -4.78 -21.07 25.71
N THR A 169 -5.32 -20.85 24.50
CA THR A 169 -6.37 -21.69 23.92
C THR A 169 -5.86 -23.12 23.65
N THR A 170 -4.63 -23.25 23.19
CA THR A 170 -3.99 -24.56 22.95
C THR A 170 -3.79 -25.33 24.27
N SER A 171 -3.41 -24.62 25.34
CA SER A 171 -3.20 -25.20 26.67
C SER A 171 -4.51 -25.71 27.30
N ILE A 172 -5.62 -25.00 27.09
CA ILE A 172 -6.95 -25.42 27.56
C ILE A 172 -7.44 -26.67 26.79
N GLY A 173 -7.17 -26.75 25.48
CA GLY A 173 -7.53 -27.91 24.66
C GLY A 173 -6.78 -29.19 25.04
N LEU A 174 -5.53 -29.08 25.52
CA LEU A 174 -4.75 -30.21 26.02
C LEU A 174 -5.18 -30.65 27.43
N ALA A 175 -5.57 -29.71 28.30
CA ALA A 175 -6.07 -30.03 29.64
C ALA A 175 -7.41 -30.79 29.62
N GLY A 176 -8.23 -30.63 28.58
CA GLY A 176 -9.50 -31.35 28.41
C GLY A 176 -9.39 -32.78 27.85
N ILE A 177 -8.19 -33.26 27.50
CA ILE A 177 -7.96 -34.61 26.97
C ILE A 177 -7.50 -35.59 28.08
N PHE A 178 -7.20 -35.06 29.28
CA PHE A 178 -6.71 -35.84 30.43
C PHE A 178 -7.74 -36.03 31.56
N VAL A 179 -9.04 -36.10 31.23
CA VAL A 179 -10.10 -36.47 32.20
C VAL A 179 -10.89 -37.67 31.71
#